data_AF-A0A8S0S8V2-F1
#
_entry.id   AF-A0A8S0S8V2-F1
#
_cell.length_a   1.000
_cell.length_b   1.000
_cell.length_c   1.000
_cell.angle_alpha   90.00
_cell.angle_beta   90.00
_cell.angle_gamma   90.00
#
_symmetry.space_group_name_H-M   'P 1'
#
loop_
_entity.id
_entity.type
_entity.pdbx_description
1 polymer ?
#
loop_
_entity_poly.entity_id
_entity_poly.type
_entity_poly.pdbx_seq_one_letter_code
_entity_poly.pdbx_strand_id
1 'polypeptide(L)'
;MDRGVENLLSARKLLNASMEKSKALGLTLVKTEVRLDEINQRLPSLEVSIRPIMAQGEALGTVGGHINRAVVPAAAVLKVFDAIHGLEKSLSDPQSDLAGYLGVLKRLVEASRFLGENCGMAIQWLADIVEYLEDHKVADNKFISGLKKALERLRELEVGEEKGRLDGGLLEVALDRLENEYRRLLTENSVPLPMSSPTSPGGQACIAPSPLPVAVIQKLQAILGRLIANNRFDRCLSIYVEVRRMSGQVCRHLIWIILRYQSPNSIMWRA
;
A
#
# COMPACT_ATOMS: atom_id res chain seq x y z
N MET A 1 -42.52 -28.54 94.42
CA MET A 1 -43.08 -27.54 93.49
C MET A 1 -42.04 -26.53 93.00
N ASP A 2 -40.79 -26.55 93.51
CA ASP A 2 -39.77 -25.54 93.20
C ASP A 2 -39.22 -25.53 91.77
N ARG A 3 -39.06 -26.70 91.13
CA ARG A 3 -38.43 -26.80 89.80
C ARG A 3 -39.20 -26.09 88.68
N GLY A 4 -40.53 -26.07 88.76
CA GLY A 4 -41.38 -25.38 87.78
C GLY A 4 -41.28 -23.86 87.89
N VAL A 5 -41.17 -23.35 89.12
CA VAL A 5 -41.00 -21.91 89.41
C VAL A 5 -39.63 -21.43 88.96
N GLU A 6 -38.59 -22.23 89.17
CA GLU A 6 -37.20 -21.93 88.79
C GLU A 6 -37.01 -21.92 87.26
N ASN A 7 -37.66 -22.83 86.53
CA ASN A 7 -37.72 -22.82 85.06
C ASN A 7 -38.43 -21.58 84.53
N LEU A 8 -39.54 -21.16 85.15
CA LEU A 8 -40.28 -19.95 84.77
C LEU A 8 -39.46 -18.68 84.99
N LEU A 9 -38.74 -18.59 86.11
CA LEU A 9 -37.84 -17.48 86.41
C LEU A 9 -36.66 -17.42 85.42
N SER A 10 -36.12 -18.58 85.05
CA SER A 10 -35.05 -18.69 84.05
C SER A 10 -35.54 -18.28 82.66
N ALA A 11 -36.72 -18.73 82.25
CA ALA A 11 -37.37 -18.33 81.01
C ALA A 11 -37.65 -16.82 80.97
N ARG A 12 -38.13 -16.24 82.08
CA ARG A 12 -38.34 -14.79 82.20
C ARG A 12 -37.04 -13.99 82.06
N LYS A 13 -35.95 -14.45 82.70
CA LYS A 13 -34.63 -13.81 82.56
C LYS A 13 -34.11 -13.89 81.12
N LEU A 14 -34.26 -15.03 80.46
CA LEU A 14 -33.90 -15.22 79.05
C LEU A 14 -34.72 -14.31 78.13
N LEU A 15 -36.03 -14.19 78.37
CA LEU A 15 -36.92 -13.34 77.58
C LEU A 15 -36.61 -11.86 77.76
N ASN A 16 -36.28 -11.42 78.98
CA ASN A 16 -35.82 -10.05 79.22
C ASN A 16 -34.49 -9.79 78.53
N ALA A 17 -33.54 -10.74 78.59
CA ALA A 17 -32.26 -10.60 77.90
C ALA A 17 -32.41 -10.57 76.37
N SER A 18 -33.34 -11.35 75.79
CA SER A 18 -33.63 -11.30 74.36
C SER A 18 -34.35 -10.02 73.96
N MET A 19 -35.25 -9.49 74.81
CA MET A 19 -35.91 -8.21 74.60
C MET A 19 -34.92 -7.04 74.62
N GLU A 20 -33.97 -7.02 75.56
CA GLU A 20 -32.92 -6.01 75.60
C GLU A 20 -31.98 -6.11 74.38
N LYS A 21 -31.64 -7.32 73.92
CA LYS A 21 -30.92 -7.51 72.65
C LYS A 21 -31.70 -6.99 71.45
N SER A 22 -33.00 -7.22 71.40
CA SER A 22 -33.87 -6.71 70.33
C SER A 22 -33.92 -5.18 70.30
N LYS A 23 -34.01 -4.53 71.48
CA LYS A 23 -33.94 -3.07 71.59
C LYS A 23 -32.59 -2.53 71.12
N ALA A 24 -31.49 -3.17 71.54
CA ALA A 24 -30.15 -2.79 71.11
C ALA A 24 -29.99 -2.92 69.58
N LEU A 25 -30.54 -3.99 68.98
CA LEU A 25 -30.58 -4.16 67.53
C LEU A 25 -31.43 -3.09 66.85
N GLY A 26 -32.58 -2.71 67.42
CA GLY A 26 -33.40 -1.62 66.89
C GLY A 26 -32.63 -0.30 66.81
N LEU A 27 -31.86 0.03 67.85
CA LEU A 27 -31.02 1.24 67.86
C LEU A 27 -29.90 1.20 66.82
N THR A 28 -29.27 0.04 66.60
CA THR A 28 -28.23 -0.09 65.57
C THR A 28 -28.82 -0.07 64.16
N LEU A 29 -30.04 -0.56 63.97
CA LEU A 29 -30.75 -0.51 62.69
C LEU A 29 -31.05 0.93 62.28
N VAL A 30 -31.62 1.73 63.20
CA VAL A 30 -31.86 3.17 62.98
C VAL A 30 -30.56 3.90 62.63
N LYS A 31 -29.46 3.61 63.34
CA LYS A 31 -28.15 4.19 63.02
C LYS A 31 -27.64 3.78 61.64
N THR A 32 -27.94 2.56 61.21
CA THR A 32 -27.53 2.03 59.90
C THR A 32 -28.36 2.64 58.79
N GLU A 33 -29.65 2.86 59.01
CA GLU A 33 -30.57 3.53 58.09
C GLU A 33 -30.11 4.96 57.80
N VAL A 34 -29.78 5.74 58.84
CA VAL A 34 -29.21 7.09 58.68
C VAL A 34 -27.91 7.07 57.85
N ARG A 35 -27.02 6.10 58.09
CA ARG A 35 -25.79 5.95 57.30
C ARG A 35 -26.07 5.59 55.84
N LEU A 36 -27.09 4.78 55.59
CA LEU A 36 -27.48 4.40 54.23
C LEU A 36 -28.06 5.61 53.48
N ASP A 37 -28.88 6.42 54.15
CA ASP A 37 -29.40 7.66 53.59
C ASP A 37 -28.29 8.67 53.28
N GLU A 38 -27.32 8.82 54.18
CA GLU A 38 -26.13 9.66 53.92
C GLU A 38 -25.34 9.19 52.70
N ILE A 39 -25.18 7.87 52.53
CA ILE A 39 -24.50 7.29 51.35
C ILE A 39 -25.33 7.54 50.09
N ASN A 40 -26.63 7.31 50.13
CA ASN A 40 -27.54 7.53 49.00
C ASN A 40 -27.59 9.01 48.59
N GLN A 41 -27.46 9.94 49.53
CA GLN A 41 -27.37 11.38 49.21
C GLN A 41 -26.02 11.78 48.60
N ARG A 42 -24.92 11.13 49.00
CA ARG A 42 -23.56 11.43 48.49
C ARG A 42 -23.27 10.80 47.13
N LEU A 43 -23.90 9.67 46.81
CA LEU A 43 -23.67 8.91 45.59
C LEU A 43 -23.90 9.74 44.31
N PRO A 44 -25.02 10.50 44.17
CA PRO A 44 -25.23 11.35 43.01
C PRO A 44 -24.19 12.46 42.86
N SER A 45 -23.76 13.07 43.97
CA SER A 45 -22.71 14.09 43.95
C SER A 45 -21.37 13.50 43.50
N LEU A 46 -21.06 12.28 43.92
CA LEU A 46 -19.87 11.56 43.50
C LEU A 46 -19.95 11.16 42.02
N GLU A 47 -21.10 10.65 41.57
CA GLU A 47 -21.34 10.29 40.17
C GLU A 47 -21.17 11.50 39.23
N VAL A 48 -21.73 12.66 39.60
CA VAL A 48 -21.55 13.92 38.85
C VAL A 48 -20.08 14.34 38.82
N SER A 49 -19.35 14.17 39.92
CA SER A 49 -17.92 14.51 40.01
C SER A 49 -17.03 13.58 39.18
N ILE A 50 -17.43 12.31 39.02
CA ILE A 50 -16.70 11.28 38.27
C ILE A 50 -17.05 11.32 36.77
N ARG A 51 -18.24 11.80 36.39
CA ARG A 51 -18.71 11.86 35.00
C ARG A 51 -17.69 12.45 34.00
N PRO A 52 -16.94 13.53 34.31
CA PRO A 52 -15.91 14.06 33.40
C PRO A 52 -14.74 13.10 33.17
N ILE A 53 -14.34 12.35 34.20
CA ILE A 53 -13.26 11.36 34.13
C ILE A 53 -13.72 10.16 33.30
N MET A 54 -14.96 9.71 33.49
CA MET A 54 -15.57 8.65 32.68
C MET A 54 -15.73 9.05 31.21
N ALA A 55 -16.19 10.28 30.95
CA ALA A 55 -16.31 10.80 29.58
C ALA A 55 -14.95 10.87 28.87
N GLN A 56 -13.89 11.25 29.59
CA GLN A 56 -12.52 11.16 29.06
C GLN A 56 -12.08 9.72 28.81
N GLY A 57 -12.40 8.78 29.70
CA GLY A 57 -12.11 7.36 29.52
C GLY A 57 -12.80 6.75 28.28
N GLU A 58 -14.07 7.07 28.06
CA GLU A 58 -14.82 6.66 26.86
C GLU A 58 -14.24 7.31 25.59
N ALA A 59 -13.90 8.60 25.64
CA ALA A 59 -13.25 9.28 24.53
C ALA A 59 -11.91 8.61 24.17
N LEU A 60 -11.08 8.27 25.17
CA LEU A 60 -9.84 7.51 24.98
C LEU A 60 -10.09 6.10 24.41
N GLY A 61 -11.21 5.47 24.76
CA GLY A 61 -11.64 4.19 24.17
C GLY A 61 -11.88 4.27 22.65
N THR A 62 -12.33 5.42 22.14
CA THR A 62 -12.55 5.63 20.70
C THR A 62 -11.29 5.99 19.91
N VAL A 63 -10.27 6.55 20.59
CA VAL A 63 -8.99 6.95 19.97
C VAL A 63 -8.35 5.79 19.20
N GLY A 64 -8.35 4.58 19.75
CA GLY A 64 -7.78 3.41 19.08
C GLY A 64 -8.42 3.12 17.73
N GLY A 65 -9.74 3.31 17.62
CA GLY A 65 -10.47 3.18 16.35
C GLY A 65 -10.07 4.24 15.33
N HIS A 66 -9.92 5.50 15.77
CA HIS A 66 -9.47 6.60 14.92
C HIS A 66 -8.03 6.40 14.43
N ILE A 67 -7.13 5.95 15.32
CA ILE A 67 -5.75 5.61 14.95
C ILE A 67 -5.74 4.50 13.90
N ASN A 68 -6.46 3.41 14.15
CA ASN A 68 -6.49 2.27 13.23
C ASN A 68 -7.05 2.65 11.85
N ARG A 69 -8.03 3.55 11.78
CA ARG A 69 -8.61 4.02 10.52
C ARG A 69 -7.58 4.71 9.61
N ALA A 70 -6.60 5.39 10.18
CA ALA A 70 -5.52 6.03 9.42
C ALA A 70 -4.31 5.11 9.21
N VAL A 71 -3.90 4.41 10.26
CA VAL A 71 -2.67 3.60 10.27
C VAL A 71 -2.82 2.34 9.42
N VAL A 72 -3.97 1.67 9.42
CA VAL A 72 -4.15 0.41 8.66
C VAL A 72 -4.03 0.63 7.15
N PRO A 73 -4.69 1.63 6.53
CA PRO A 73 -4.49 1.94 5.13
C PRO A 73 -3.06 2.41 4.79
N ALA A 74 -2.46 3.26 5.64
CA ALA A 74 -1.07 3.69 5.44
C ALA A 74 -0.08 2.51 5.50
N ALA A 75 -0.30 1.55 6.40
CA ALA A 75 0.48 0.33 6.47
C ALA A 75 0.29 -0.58 5.24
N ALA A 76 -0.90 -0.57 4.63
CA ALA A 76 -1.13 -1.30 3.37
C ALA A 76 -0.33 -0.70 2.21
N VAL A 77 -0.25 0.63 2.12
CA VAL A 77 0.61 1.32 1.14
C VAL A 77 2.08 0.97 1.36
N LEU A 78 2.54 0.96 2.61
CA LEU A 78 3.92 0.56 2.94
C LEU A 78 4.24 -0.89 2.53
N LYS A 79 3.29 -1.82 2.69
CA LYS A 79 3.48 -3.20 2.21
C LYS A 79 3.68 -3.30 0.70
N VAL A 80 3.02 -2.44 -0.09
CA VAL A 80 3.23 -2.40 -1.54
C VAL A 80 4.61 -1.82 -1.87
N PHE A 81 5.06 -0.82 -1.11
CA PHE A 81 6.42 -0.30 -1.21
C PHE A 81 7.48 -1.39 -0.91
N ASP A 82 7.29 -2.18 0.14
CA ASP A 82 8.16 -3.32 0.45
C ASP A 82 8.14 -4.38 -0.66
N ALA A 83 6.97 -4.62 -1.25
CA ALA A 83 6.82 -5.56 -2.36
C ALA A 83 7.61 -5.12 -3.60
N ILE A 84 7.68 -3.83 -3.92
CA ILE A 84 8.50 -3.30 -5.01
C ILE A 84 9.98 -3.63 -4.79
N HIS A 85 10.49 -3.43 -3.58
CA HIS A 85 11.87 -3.80 -3.22
C HIS A 85 12.10 -5.31 -3.30
N GLY A 86 11.07 -6.13 -3.07
CA GLY A 86 11.11 -7.57 -3.31
C GLY A 86 11.16 -7.94 -4.79
N LEU A 87 10.50 -7.16 -5.67
CA LEU A 87 10.52 -7.36 -7.12
C LEU A 87 11.90 -7.09 -7.71
N GLU A 88 12.67 -6.16 -7.13
CA GLU A 88 14.06 -5.90 -7.53
C GLU A 88 14.90 -7.18 -7.54
N LYS A 89 14.82 -7.97 -6.47
CA LYS A 89 15.54 -9.24 -6.33
C LYS A 89 15.07 -10.32 -7.30
N SER A 90 13.85 -10.17 -7.82
CA SER A 90 13.21 -11.12 -8.72
C SER A 90 13.43 -10.76 -10.19
N LEU A 91 13.99 -9.58 -10.50
CA LEU A 91 14.30 -9.17 -11.86
C LEU A 91 15.45 -10.03 -12.41
N SER A 92 15.09 -10.94 -13.31
CA SER A 92 16.05 -11.72 -14.10
C SER A 92 16.71 -10.86 -15.19
N ASP A 93 17.67 -11.42 -15.91
CA ASP A 93 18.21 -10.76 -17.10
C ASP A 93 17.24 -10.94 -18.28
N PRO A 94 16.80 -9.87 -18.98
CA PRO A 94 15.96 -9.99 -20.17
C PRO A 94 16.57 -10.89 -21.27
N GLN A 95 17.90 -11.08 -21.27
CA GLN A 95 18.59 -11.97 -22.19
C GLN A 95 18.31 -13.45 -21.94
N SER A 96 18.18 -13.85 -20.67
CA SER A 96 18.01 -15.24 -20.26
C SER A 96 16.54 -15.64 -20.15
N ASP A 97 15.69 -14.75 -19.64
CA ASP A 97 14.24 -14.98 -19.52
C ASP A 97 13.44 -13.70 -19.78
N LEU A 98 13.13 -13.46 -21.05
CA LEU A 98 12.30 -12.32 -21.46
C LEU A 98 10.86 -12.40 -20.91
N ALA A 99 10.28 -13.61 -20.82
CA ALA A 99 8.89 -13.75 -20.41
C ALA A 99 8.71 -13.47 -18.91
N GLY A 100 9.59 -14.03 -18.07
CA GLY A 100 9.63 -13.74 -16.64
C GLY A 100 9.97 -12.28 -16.37
N TYR A 101 10.93 -11.71 -17.11
CA TYR A 101 11.28 -10.30 -17.02
C TYR A 101 10.09 -9.38 -17.30
N LEU A 102 9.38 -9.59 -18.41
CA LEU A 102 8.20 -8.80 -18.77
C LEU A 102 7.07 -8.95 -17.74
N GLY A 103 6.92 -10.13 -17.12
CA GLY A 103 5.95 -10.40 -16.06
C GLY A 103 6.26 -9.67 -14.75
N VAL A 104 7.53 -9.62 -14.34
CA VAL A 104 7.98 -8.84 -13.16
C VAL A 104 7.85 -7.34 -13.43
N LEU A 105 8.26 -6.88 -14.62
CA LEU A 105 8.12 -5.50 -15.04
C LEU A 105 6.66 -5.03 -15.05
N LYS A 106 5.71 -5.92 -15.39
CA LYS A 106 4.26 -5.63 -15.29
C LYS A 106 3.88 -5.21 -13.87
N ARG A 107 4.27 -6.06 -12.92
CA ARG A 107 3.93 -5.92 -11.50
C ARG A 107 4.60 -4.68 -10.91
N LEU A 108 5.81 -4.38 -11.35
CA LEU A 108 6.53 -3.16 -10.94
C LEU A 108 5.79 -1.90 -11.39
N VAL A 109 5.35 -1.84 -12.65
CA VAL A 109 4.55 -0.70 -13.17
C VAL A 109 3.22 -0.57 -12.43
N GLU A 110 2.51 -1.67 -12.22
CA GLU A 110 1.23 -1.68 -11.49
C GLU A 110 1.38 -1.23 -10.04
N ALA A 111 2.40 -1.71 -9.34
CA ALA A 111 2.69 -1.32 -7.97
C ALA A 111 3.12 0.15 -7.88
N SER A 112 3.97 0.62 -8.79
CA SER A 112 4.41 2.02 -8.83
C SER A 112 3.25 2.98 -9.06
N ARG A 113 2.32 2.63 -9.96
CA ARG A 113 1.08 3.39 -10.17
C ARG A 113 0.20 3.39 -8.93
N PHE A 114 0.02 2.24 -8.29
CA PHE A 114 -0.74 2.15 -7.04
C PHE A 114 -0.15 3.06 -5.95
N LEU A 115 1.17 3.07 -5.78
CA LEU A 115 1.82 3.96 -4.81
C LEU A 115 1.61 5.44 -5.18
N GLY A 116 1.79 5.81 -6.45
CA GLY A 116 1.55 7.18 -6.90
C GLY A 116 0.12 7.67 -6.66
N GLU A 117 -0.88 6.78 -6.77
CA GLU A 117 -2.29 7.10 -6.52
C GLU A 117 -2.65 7.14 -5.02
N ASN A 118 -1.96 6.38 -4.16
CA ASN A 118 -2.37 6.16 -2.76
C ASN A 118 -1.46 6.83 -1.72
N CYS A 119 -0.22 7.21 -2.05
CA CYS A 119 0.70 7.84 -1.11
C CYS A 119 0.17 9.18 -0.57
N GLY A 120 -0.40 10.03 -1.42
CA GLY A 120 -1.00 11.30 -0.98
C GLY A 120 -2.19 11.11 -0.04
N MET A 121 -3.03 10.13 -0.33
CA MET A 121 -4.13 9.76 0.58
C MET A 121 -3.61 9.21 1.91
N ALA A 122 -2.55 8.39 1.90
CA ALA A 122 -1.93 7.90 3.13
C ALA A 122 -1.34 9.03 3.98
N ILE A 123 -0.68 10.01 3.36
CA ILE A 123 -0.18 11.20 4.05
C ILE A 123 -1.34 12.01 4.64
N GLN A 124 -2.45 12.14 3.92
CA GLN A 124 -3.64 12.83 4.42
C GLN A 124 -4.27 12.10 5.60
N TRP A 125 -4.49 10.79 5.52
CA TRP A 125 -5.04 10.01 6.65
C TRP A 125 -4.17 10.13 7.90
N LEU A 126 -2.84 10.10 7.74
CA LEU A 126 -1.90 10.29 8.85
C LEU A 126 -1.92 11.73 9.38
N ALA A 127 -2.17 12.73 8.54
CA ALA A 127 -2.33 14.12 8.98
C ALA A 127 -3.61 14.30 9.80
N ASP A 128 -4.73 13.77 9.32
CA ASP A 128 -6.03 13.88 9.98
C ASP A 128 -6.00 13.27 11.39
N ILE A 129 -5.32 12.14 11.59
CA ILE A 129 -5.18 11.54 12.92
C ILE A 129 -4.25 12.35 13.84
N VAL A 130 -3.19 12.95 13.30
CA VAL A 130 -2.29 13.80 14.11
C VAL A 130 -3.01 15.05 14.61
N GLU A 131 -3.85 15.65 13.76
CA GLU A 131 -4.74 16.77 14.14
C GLU A 131 -5.75 16.33 15.21
N TYR A 132 -6.42 15.19 14.99
CA TYR A 132 -7.34 14.63 15.98
C TYR A 132 -6.67 14.39 17.35
N LEU A 133 -5.45 13.84 17.38
CA LEU A 133 -4.72 13.58 18.62
C LEU A 133 -4.35 14.88 19.36
N GLU A 134 -4.08 15.96 18.63
CA GLU A 134 -3.80 17.28 19.18
C GLU A 134 -5.05 17.92 19.78
N ASP A 135 -6.16 17.91 19.05
CA ASP A 135 -7.44 18.48 19.48
C ASP A 135 -7.97 17.83 20.77
N HIS A 136 -7.77 16.52 20.90
CA HIS A 136 -8.23 15.74 22.04
C HIS A 136 -7.18 15.62 23.16
N LYS A 137 -6.02 16.29 23.03
CA LYS A 137 -4.90 16.27 23.99
C LYS A 137 -4.52 14.86 24.45
N VAL A 138 -4.55 13.92 23.52
CA VAL A 138 -4.32 12.49 23.80
C VAL A 138 -2.85 12.18 24.06
N ALA A 139 -1.95 12.99 23.50
CA ALA A 139 -0.51 12.82 23.61
C ALA A 139 0.22 14.15 23.90
N ASP A 140 1.44 14.03 24.41
CA ASP A 140 2.28 15.19 24.74
C ASP A 140 2.58 16.05 23.49
N ASN A 141 2.63 17.37 23.68
CA ASN A 141 2.96 18.32 22.61
C ASN A 141 4.29 18.00 21.91
N LYS A 142 5.28 17.46 22.64
CA LYS A 142 6.55 17.04 22.06
C LYS A 142 6.36 15.89 21.06
N PHE A 143 5.52 14.92 21.39
CA PHE A 143 5.20 13.79 20.51
C PHE A 143 4.45 14.26 19.26
N ILE A 144 3.39 15.07 19.43
CA ILE A 144 2.62 15.64 18.32
C ILE A 144 3.52 16.47 17.39
N SER A 145 4.40 17.32 17.95
CA SER A 145 5.35 18.10 17.14
C SER A 145 6.33 17.22 16.37
N GLY A 146 6.70 16.05 16.91
CA GLY A 146 7.52 15.05 16.24
C GLY A 146 6.79 14.41 15.05
N LEU A 147 5.51 14.07 15.23
CA LEU A 147 4.67 13.51 14.16
C LEU A 147 4.41 14.53 13.05
N LYS A 148 4.12 15.78 13.38
CA LYS A 148 3.98 16.88 12.40
C LYS A 148 5.25 17.06 11.56
N LYS A 149 6.42 17.10 12.20
CA LYS A 149 7.71 17.16 11.49
C LYS A 149 7.96 15.94 10.60
N ALA A 150 7.50 14.76 10.99
CA ALA A 150 7.61 13.57 10.15
C ALA A 150 6.69 13.65 8.92
N LEU A 151 5.47 14.16 9.09
CA LEU A 151 4.52 14.41 8.00
C LEU A 151 5.02 15.48 7.02
N GLU A 152 5.63 16.55 7.53
CA GLU A 152 6.26 17.58 6.70
C GLU A 152 7.34 16.97 5.80
N ARG A 153 8.24 16.15 6.36
CA ARG A 153 9.23 15.42 5.56
C ARG A 153 8.60 14.49 4.51
N LEU A 154 7.51 13.80 4.85
CA LEU A 154 6.80 12.95 3.88
C LEU A 154 6.18 13.77 2.74
N ARG A 155 5.62 14.94 3.03
CA ARG A 155 5.06 15.86 2.03
C ARG A 155 6.15 16.46 1.14
N GLU A 156 7.30 16.81 1.71
CA GLU A 156 8.45 17.27 0.94
C GLU A 156 8.91 16.21 -0.07
N LEU A 157 8.96 14.94 0.34
CA LEU A 157 9.27 13.81 -0.53
C LEU A 157 8.20 13.57 -1.62
N GLU A 158 6.93 13.87 -1.33
CA GLU A 158 5.84 13.78 -2.31
C GLU A 158 5.85 14.94 -3.33
N VAL A 159 6.26 16.13 -2.93
CA VAL A 159 6.20 17.35 -3.76
C VAL A 159 7.48 17.59 -4.56
N GLY A 160 8.65 17.18 -4.05
CA GLY A 160 9.95 17.40 -4.68
C GLY A 160 10.10 16.76 -6.07
N GLU A 161 11.09 17.19 -6.86
CA GLU A 161 11.33 16.71 -8.25
C GLU A 161 11.49 15.18 -8.37
N GLU A 162 11.77 14.47 -7.27
CA GLU A 162 11.74 13.01 -7.14
C GLU A 162 10.33 12.40 -7.06
N LYS A 163 9.28 13.19 -7.29
CA LYS A 163 7.84 12.85 -7.31
C LYS A 163 7.48 11.56 -8.07
N GLY A 164 8.37 11.07 -8.93
CA GLY A 164 8.16 9.89 -9.76
C GLY A 164 8.89 8.62 -9.34
N ARG A 165 9.78 8.65 -8.34
CA ARG A 165 10.68 7.51 -8.04
C ARG A 165 10.40 6.85 -6.70
N LEU A 166 9.13 6.52 -6.44
CA LEU A 166 8.74 5.67 -5.30
C LEU A 166 9.40 4.28 -5.35
N ASP A 167 9.93 3.91 -6.51
CA ASP A 167 10.68 2.71 -6.80
C ASP A 167 12.21 2.92 -6.78
N GLY A 168 12.70 4.10 -6.38
CA GLY A 168 14.12 4.45 -6.42
C GLY A 168 14.73 4.54 -7.83
N GLY A 169 13.89 4.61 -8.87
CA GLY A 169 14.33 4.55 -10.27
C GLY A 169 14.52 3.13 -10.82
N LEU A 170 14.06 2.10 -10.09
CA LEU A 170 14.14 0.71 -10.52
C LEU A 170 13.44 0.45 -11.86
N LEU A 171 12.26 1.06 -12.08
CA LEU A 171 11.49 0.94 -13.32
C LEU A 171 12.26 1.52 -14.50
N GLU A 172 12.89 2.68 -14.31
CA GLU A 172 13.72 3.31 -15.34
C GLU A 172 14.89 2.41 -15.71
N VAL A 173 15.62 1.88 -14.72
CA VAL A 173 16.74 0.94 -14.94
C VAL A 173 16.25 -0.32 -15.65
N ALA A 174 15.07 -0.82 -15.30
CA ALA A 174 14.49 -2.00 -15.94
C ALA A 174 14.10 -1.73 -17.41
N LEU A 175 13.49 -0.57 -17.69
CA LEU A 175 13.17 -0.16 -19.05
C LEU A 175 14.44 0.06 -19.89
N ASP A 176 15.49 0.66 -19.32
CA ASP A 176 16.79 0.83 -19.97
C ASP A 176 17.44 -0.52 -20.33
N ARG A 177 17.36 -1.52 -19.44
CA ARG A 177 17.81 -2.90 -19.74
C ARG A 177 17.04 -3.51 -20.91
N LEU A 178 15.73 -3.26 -20.98
CA LEU A 178 14.88 -3.74 -22.06
C LEU A 178 15.20 -3.05 -23.40
N GLU A 179 15.52 -1.75 -23.37
CA GLU A 179 16.01 -1.00 -24.54
C GLU A 179 17.36 -1.53 -25.03
N ASN A 180 18.27 -1.88 -24.12
CA ASN A 180 19.54 -2.50 -24.47
C ASN A 180 19.35 -3.88 -25.12
N GLU A 181 18.39 -4.66 -24.63
CA GLU A 181 18.04 -5.94 -25.24
C GLU A 181 17.42 -5.77 -26.64
N TYR A 182 16.56 -4.78 -26.81
CA TYR A 182 16.01 -4.41 -28.11
C TYR A 182 17.13 -4.05 -29.11
N ARG A 183 18.07 -3.19 -28.68
CA ARG A 183 19.26 -2.82 -29.47
C ARG A 183 20.09 -4.03 -29.86
N ARG A 184 20.37 -4.92 -28.90
CA ARG A 184 21.16 -6.14 -29.12
C ARG A 184 20.52 -7.06 -30.16
N LEU A 185 19.23 -7.37 -29.98
CA LEU A 185 18.48 -8.22 -30.92
C LEU A 185 18.47 -7.64 -32.33
N LEU A 186 18.36 -6.31 -32.45
CA LEU A 186 18.47 -5.65 -33.75
C LEU A 186 19.89 -5.80 -34.33
N THR A 187 20.95 -5.49 -33.58
CA THR A 187 22.34 -5.52 -34.08
C THR A 187 22.77 -6.93 -34.48
N GLU A 188 22.51 -7.94 -33.64
CA GLU A 188 22.90 -9.34 -33.89
C GLU A 188 22.23 -9.93 -35.14
N ASN A 189 21.03 -9.45 -35.48
CA ASN A 189 20.27 -9.93 -36.61
C ASN A 189 20.27 -8.95 -37.80
N SER A 190 21.08 -7.89 -37.73
CA SER A 190 21.33 -6.95 -38.84
C SER A 190 22.62 -7.34 -39.58
N VAL A 191 22.73 -8.60 -40.00
CA VAL A 191 23.88 -9.05 -40.80
C VAL A 191 23.73 -8.51 -42.23
N PRO A 192 24.77 -7.86 -42.79
CA PRO A 192 24.76 -7.45 -44.19
C PRO A 192 24.60 -8.68 -45.08
N LEU A 193 23.52 -8.73 -45.86
CA LEU A 193 23.39 -9.68 -46.95
C LEU A 193 24.63 -9.54 -47.84
N PRO A 194 25.40 -10.61 -48.11
CA PRO A 194 26.47 -10.54 -49.09
C PRO A 194 25.85 -10.13 -50.42
N MET A 195 26.37 -9.05 -51.00
CA MET A 195 26.00 -8.57 -52.32
C MET A 195 26.35 -9.67 -53.33
N SER A 196 25.39 -10.49 -53.72
CA SER A 196 25.55 -11.40 -54.85
C SER A 196 25.85 -10.57 -56.08
N SER A 197 27.04 -10.75 -56.66
CA SER A 197 27.43 -10.18 -57.95
C SER A 197 26.33 -10.42 -59.00
N PRO A 198 26.10 -9.49 -59.94
CA PRO A 198 25.02 -9.62 -60.91
C PRO A 198 25.37 -10.73 -61.91
N THR A 199 24.95 -11.96 -61.65
CA THR A 199 25.11 -13.07 -62.59
C THR A 199 23.76 -13.48 -63.17
N SER A 200 23.66 -13.20 -64.47
CA SER A 200 22.74 -13.71 -65.49
C SER A 200 21.31 -13.13 -65.54
N PRO A 201 20.87 -12.65 -66.74
CA PRO A 201 19.49 -12.27 -66.99
C PRO A 201 18.65 -13.54 -67.14
N GLY A 202 17.86 -13.89 -66.13
CA GLY A 202 16.98 -15.06 -66.16
C GLY A 202 16.43 -15.53 -64.81
N GLY A 203 16.93 -15.00 -63.70
CA GLY A 203 16.47 -15.37 -62.35
C GLY A 203 15.13 -14.75 -61.99
N GLN A 204 14.11 -15.61 -61.79
CA GLN A 204 12.82 -15.24 -61.19
C GLN A 204 13.04 -14.48 -59.87
N ALA A 205 12.34 -13.37 -59.68
CA ALA A 205 12.39 -12.58 -58.45
C ALA A 205 11.86 -13.40 -57.27
N CYS A 206 12.75 -14.11 -56.58
CA CYS A 206 12.44 -14.79 -55.34
C CYS A 206 12.29 -13.74 -54.23
N ILE A 207 11.12 -13.71 -53.58
CA ILE A 207 10.93 -12.97 -52.34
C ILE A 207 11.92 -13.53 -51.33
N ALA A 208 12.98 -12.77 -51.03
CA ALA A 208 13.94 -13.18 -50.02
C ALA A 208 13.20 -13.36 -48.69
N PRO A 209 13.37 -14.50 -47.98
CA PRO A 209 12.79 -14.69 -46.66
C PRO A 209 13.28 -13.56 -45.73
N SER A 210 12.45 -13.19 -44.76
CA SER A 210 12.78 -12.10 -43.85
C SER A 210 14.15 -12.35 -43.20
N PRO A 211 15.05 -11.35 -43.16
CA PRO A 211 16.40 -11.52 -42.61
C PRO A 211 16.41 -11.82 -41.10
N LEU A 212 15.26 -11.71 -40.43
CA LEU A 212 15.07 -11.96 -39.01
C LEU A 212 14.36 -13.31 -38.79
N PRO A 213 14.88 -14.19 -37.92
CA PRO A 213 14.15 -15.38 -37.48
C PRO A 213 12.81 -15.01 -36.83
N VAL A 214 11.76 -15.80 -37.07
CA VAL A 214 10.40 -15.54 -36.52
C VAL A 214 10.41 -15.39 -34.99
N ALA A 215 11.21 -16.19 -34.29
CA ALA A 215 11.37 -16.09 -32.84
C ALA A 215 11.93 -14.73 -32.39
N VAL A 216 12.84 -14.13 -33.16
CA VAL A 216 13.40 -12.80 -32.88
C VAL A 216 12.36 -11.72 -33.13
N ILE A 217 11.54 -11.85 -34.18
CA ILE A 217 10.43 -10.92 -34.47
C ILE A 217 9.43 -10.92 -33.33
N GLN A 218 9.06 -12.10 -32.80
CA GLN A 218 8.14 -12.22 -31.67
C GLN A 218 8.71 -11.57 -30.40
N LYS A 219 10.01 -11.77 -30.10
CA LYS A 219 10.69 -11.11 -28.97
C LYS A 219 10.69 -9.59 -29.14
N LEU A 220 11.07 -9.09 -30.32
CA LEU A 220 11.06 -7.65 -30.63
C LEU A 220 9.66 -7.04 -30.50
N GLN A 221 8.62 -7.74 -30.94
CA GLN A 221 7.23 -7.30 -30.79
C GLN A 221 6.80 -7.23 -29.33
N ALA A 222 7.15 -8.23 -28.50
CA ALA A 222 6.85 -8.24 -27.08
C ALA A 222 7.54 -7.09 -26.34
N ILE A 223 8.82 -6.85 -26.65
CA ILE A 223 9.61 -5.74 -26.10
C ILE A 223 9.01 -4.39 -26.52
N LEU A 224 8.73 -4.22 -27.82
CA LEU A 224 8.18 -2.97 -28.36
C LEU A 224 6.81 -2.66 -27.77
N GLY A 225 5.92 -3.65 -27.68
CA GLY A 225 4.61 -3.48 -27.05
C GLY A 225 4.72 -3.02 -25.60
N ARG A 226 5.74 -3.51 -24.86
CA ARG A 226 5.98 -3.08 -23.48
C ARG A 226 6.58 -1.68 -23.37
N LEU A 227 7.52 -1.32 -24.24
CA LEU A 227 8.14 0.01 -24.25
C LEU A 227 7.15 1.10 -24.70
N ILE A 228 6.26 0.79 -25.64
CA ILE A 228 5.14 1.67 -26.03
C ILE A 228 4.22 1.92 -24.83
N ALA A 229 3.84 0.88 -24.10
CA ALA A 229 2.98 1.00 -22.92
C ALA A 229 3.60 1.86 -21.79
N ASN A 230 4.91 2.11 -21.83
CA ASN A 230 5.64 2.96 -20.87
C ASN A 230 6.14 4.27 -21.51
N ASN A 231 5.56 4.72 -22.63
CA ASN A 231 5.91 5.98 -23.32
C ASN A 231 7.39 6.06 -23.78
N ARG A 232 8.03 4.93 -24.08
CA ARG A 232 9.43 4.86 -24.54
C ARG A 232 9.57 4.64 -26.05
N PHE A 233 8.50 4.87 -26.80
CA PHE A 233 8.47 4.59 -28.24
C PHE A 233 9.49 5.41 -29.03
N ASP A 234 9.66 6.71 -28.74
CA ASP A 234 10.62 7.57 -29.44
C ASP A 234 12.06 7.10 -29.26
N ARG A 235 12.42 6.63 -28.06
CA ARG A 235 13.74 6.03 -27.80
C ARG A 235 13.93 4.74 -28.59
N CYS A 236 12.92 3.87 -28.64
CA CYS A 236 12.95 2.66 -29.46
C CYS A 236 13.15 2.97 -30.94
N LEU A 237 12.44 3.99 -31.44
CA LEU A 237 12.55 4.44 -32.83
C LEU A 237 13.96 4.96 -33.12
N SER A 238 14.53 5.76 -32.22
CA SER A 238 15.91 6.24 -32.34
C SER A 238 16.92 5.09 -32.39
N ILE A 239 16.81 4.11 -31.48
CA ILE A 239 17.67 2.92 -31.46
C ILE A 239 17.55 2.16 -32.79
N TYR A 240 16.33 1.98 -33.29
CA TYR A 240 16.10 1.30 -34.56
C TYR A 240 16.77 2.01 -35.74
N VAL A 241 16.58 3.33 -35.87
CA VAL A 241 17.19 4.13 -36.94
C VAL A 241 18.71 4.09 -36.87
N GLU A 242 19.28 4.14 -35.68
CA GLU A 242 20.72 4.07 -35.42
C GLU A 242 21.32 2.74 -35.88
N VAL A 243 20.79 1.61 -35.41
CA VAL A 243 21.26 0.26 -35.78
C VAL A 243 21.12 0.03 -37.29
N ARG A 244 20.08 0.57 -37.92
CA ARG A 244 19.86 0.49 -39.37
C ARG A 244 20.82 1.34 -40.19
N ARG A 245 21.13 2.55 -39.72
CA ARG A 245 22.14 3.41 -40.36
C ARG A 245 23.52 2.77 -40.35
N MET A 246 23.86 2.05 -39.28
CA MET A 246 25.13 1.33 -39.14
C MET A 246 25.23 0.07 -40.03
N SER A 247 24.10 -0.56 -40.36
CA SER A 247 24.06 -1.82 -41.13
C SER A 247 23.92 -1.64 -42.65
N GLY A 248 23.76 -0.40 -43.14
CA GLY A 248 23.75 -0.08 -44.58
C GLY A 248 22.57 -0.63 -45.39
N GLN A 249 21.54 -1.20 -44.74
CA GLN A 249 20.38 -1.81 -45.40
C GLN A 249 19.12 -0.93 -45.31
N VAL A 250 18.54 -0.60 -46.46
CA VAL A 250 17.19 -0.02 -46.57
C VAL A 250 16.16 -1.16 -46.57
N CYS A 251 15.71 -1.59 -45.40
CA CYS A 251 14.64 -2.59 -45.31
C CYS A 251 13.28 -1.91 -45.03
N ARG A 252 12.42 -1.84 -46.05
CA ARG A 252 11.00 -1.44 -45.97
C ARG A 252 10.14 -2.27 -44.98
N HIS A 253 10.65 -3.41 -44.50
CA HIS A 253 9.86 -4.42 -43.79
C HIS A 253 9.63 -4.14 -42.30
N LEU A 254 10.55 -3.46 -41.59
CA LEU A 254 10.33 -3.11 -40.18
C LEU A 254 9.54 -1.80 -40.01
N ILE A 255 9.63 -0.89 -40.98
CA ILE A 255 8.67 0.22 -41.14
C ILE A 255 7.26 -0.36 -41.29
N TRP A 256 7.08 -1.46 -42.03
CA TRP A 256 5.79 -2.15 -42.12
C TRP A 256 5.34 -2.78 -40.78
N ILE A 257 6.25 -3.36 -39.98
CA ILE A 257 5.92 -3.88 -38.63
C ILE A 257 5.54 -2.75 -37.67
N ILE A 258 6.25 -1.61 -37.71
CA ILE A 258 5.97 -0.42 -36.88
C ILE A 258 4.65 0.24 -37.31
N LEU A 259 4.42 0.43 -38.62
CA LEU A 259 3.18 0.99 -39.17
C LEU A 259 1.96 0.10 -38.93
N ARG A 260 2.12 -1.23 -38.97
CA ARG A 260 1.04 -2.19 -38.67
C ARG A 260 0.65 -2.18 -37.19
N TYR A 261 1.57 -1.81 -36.28
CA TYR A 261 1.28 -1.63 -34.86
C TYR A 261 0.59 -0.28 -34.56
N GLN A 262 0.83 0.75 -35.38
CA GLN A 262 0.27 2.09 -35.19
C GLN A 262 -1.16 2.25 -35.75
N SER A 263 -1.60 1.35 -36.64
CA SER A 263 -3.00 1.30 -37.11
C SER A 263 -3.44 -0.14 -37.42
N PRO A 264 -4.07 -0.84 -36.46
CA PRO A 264 -4.64 -2.18 -36.70
C PRO A 264 -5.76 -2.19 -37.75
N ASN A 265 -6.35 -1.02 -38.08
CA ASN A 265 -7.55 -0.89 -38.91
C ASN A 265 -7.36 -0.15 -40.25
N SER A 266 -6.16 0.34 -40.61
CA SER A 266 -5.95 0.89 -41.96
C SER A 266 -5.59 -0.21 -42.96
N ILE A 267 -6.62 -0.95 -43.38
CA ILE A 267 -6.62 -1.65 -44.68
C ILE A 267 -6.81 -0.59 -45.76
N MET A 268 -5.74 0.07 -46.19
CA MET A 268 -5.65 0.67 -47.51
C MET A 268 -4.24 1.19 -47.69
N TRP A 269 -3.41 0.46 -48.42
CA TRP A 269 -2.43 0.97 -49.38
C TRP A 269 -1.94 -0.25 -50.18
N ARG A 270 -2.77 -0.68 -51.14
CA ARG A 270 -2.31 -1.39 -52.33
C ARG A 270 -2.05 -0.33 -53.40
N ALA A 271 -0.78 -0.13 -53.75
CA ALA A 271 -0.26 0.21 -55.07
C ALA A 271 1.27 0.24 -54.98
#